data_AF-A0A7C3TY39-F1
#
_entry.id   AF-A0A7C3TY39-F1
#
_cell.length_a   1.000
_cell.length_b   1.000
_cell.length_c   1.000
_cell.angle_alpha   90.00
_cell.angle_beta   90.00
_cell.angle_gamma   90.00
#
_symmetry.space_group_name_H-M   'P 1'
#
loop_
_entity.id
_entity.type
_entity.pdbx_description
1 polymer ?
#
loop_
_entity_poly.entity_id
_entity_poly.type
_entity_poly.pdbx_seq_one_letter_code
_entity_poly.pdbx_strand_id
1 'polypeptide(L)'
;MYVAGLDIGSQSTCAVVWDGTRICGFSLLQSGVNPRQRAEEALERALQEAGISRKALFRVVATGYGRYQVEADLRVSEISCQARGVSFFFPEVRTVIDIGGQDSKVILLSPKTGKVLDFIMNDKCAAGTGRFLELMAQVLEIGLDEYGPLAARRKEAVTLSSTCAVFAESELVGLIAQGKDRADLASAVCQAVAQRVVRMAERLGFVPPLAVTGGVAQN
;
A
#
# COMPACT_ATOMS: atom_id res chain seq x y z
N MET A 1 18.86 -17.06 13.08
CA MET A 1 18.98 -15.84 13.92
C MET A 1 17.75 -15.01 13.62
N TYR A 2 16.92 -14.65 14.60
CA TYR A 2 15.65 -13.98 14.31
C TYR A 2 15.79 -12.46 14.25
N VAL A 3 15.18 -11.84 13.24
CA VAL A 3 15.07 -10.38 13.09
C VAL A 3 13.60 -10.04 12.90
N ALA A 4 13.15 -8.95 13.50
CA ALA A 4 11.81 -8.41 13.27
C ALA A 4 11.84 -7.17 12.39
N GLY A 5 10.90 -7.08 11.45
CA GLY A 5 10.59 -5.88 10.68
C GLY A 5 9.24 -5.31 11.10
N LEU A 6 9.17 -4.01 11.33
CA LEU A 6 7.95 -3.26 11.64
C LEU A 6 7.72 -2.21 10.55
N ASP A 7 6.64 -2.34 9.79
CA ASP A 7 6.18 -1.32 8.85
C ASP A 7 4.93 -0.62 9.42
N ILE A 8 5.12 0.60 9.89
CA ILE A 8 4.10 1.35 10.62
C ILE A 8 3.53 2.40 9.66
N GLY A 9 2.59 1.96 8.82
CA GLY A 9 1.91 2.79 7.85
C GLY A 9 0.76 3.61 8.45
N SER A 10 0.21 4.51 7.63
CA SER A 10 -0.89 5.39 8.02
C SER A 10 -2.23 4.65 8.23
N GLN A 11 -2.48 3.59 7.46
CA GLN A 11 -3.71 2.77 7.57
C GLN A 11 -3.47 1.38 8.14
N SER A 12 -2.27 0.82 7.98
CA SER A 12 -1.94 -0.51 8.49
C SER A 12 -0.57 -0.52 9.15
N THR A 13 -0.44 -1.35 10.18
CA THR A 13 0.82 -1.65 10.86
C THR A 13 1.10 -3.14 10.68
N CYS A 14 2.24 -3.43 10.06
CA CYS A 14 2.69 -4.77 9.74
C CYS A 14 3.93 -5.14 10.56
N ALA A 15 3.98 -6.37 11.06
CA ALA A 15 5.14 -6.96 11.69
C ALA A 15 5.50 -8.28 11.01
N VAL A 16 6.79 -8.53 10.82
CA VAL A 16 7.33 -9.79 10.27
C VAL A 16 8.48 -10.26 11.13
N VAL A 17 8.54 -11.56 11.42
CA VAL A 17 9.70 -12.24 12.03
C VAL A 17 10.38 -13.10 10.97
N TRP A 18 11.69 -12.93 10.79
CA TRP A 18 12.49 -13.62 9.77
C TRP A 18 13.69 -14.33 10.43
N ASP A 19 13.96 -15.59 10.08
CA ASP A 19 15.05 -16.40 10.68
C ASP A 19 16.39 -16.32 9.93
N GLY A 20 16.42 -15.60 8.80
CA GLY A 20 17.53 -15.56 7.85
C GLY A 20 17.24 -16.30 6.54
N THR A 21 16.17 -17.10 6.49
CA THR A 21 15.78 -17.89 5.33
C THR A 21 14.32 -17.71 4.96
N ARG A 22 13.41 -17.66 5.94
CA ARG A 22 11.96 -17.57 5.73
C ARG A 22 11.27 -16.69 6.76
N ILE A 23 10.07 -16.25 6.41
CA ILE A 23 9.16 -15.59 7.35
C ILE A 23 8.61 -16.66 8.31
N CYS A 24 8.82 -16.47 9.61
CA CYS A 24 8.37 -17.38 10.66
C CYS A 24 7.08 -16.95 11.32
N GLY A 25 6.76 -15.66 11.26
CA GLY A 25 5.52 -15.10 11.81
C GLY A 25 5.26 -13.72 11.23
N PHE A 26 4.00 -13.35 11.18
CA PHE A 26 3.49 -12.16 10.52
C PHE A 26 2.26 -11.62 11.28
N SER A 27 2.08 -10.32 11.23
CA SER A 27 0.85 -9.70 11.68
C SER A 27 0.57 -8.46 10.85
N LEU A 28 -0.69 -8.27 10.49
CA LEU A 28 -1.18 -7.06 9.85
C LEU A 28 -2.37 -6.54 10.64
N LEU A 29 -2.24 -5.34 11.20
CA LEU A 29 -3.28 -4.67 11.97
C LEU A 29 -3.66 -3.37 11.28
N GLN A 30 -4.92 -2.97 11.42
CA GLN A 30 -5.29 -1.59 11.10
C GLN A 30 -4.57 -0.64 12.07
N SER A 31 -3.93 0.38 11.52
CA SER A 31 -3.29 1.44 12.30
C SER A 31 -4.34 2.19 13.12
N GLY A 32 -3.94 2.64 14.30
CA GLY A 32 -4.80 3.41 15.20
C GLY A 32 -4.16 4.75 15.56
N VAL A 33 -4.82 5.49 16.46
CA VAL A 33 -4.35 6.79 16.94
C VAL A 33 -3.02 6.74 17.70
N ASN A 34 -2.60 5.56 18.16
CA ASN A 34 -1.34 5.33 18.85
C ASN A 34 -0.47 4.32 18.09
N PRO A 35 0.39 4.77 17.16
CA PRO A 35 1.17 3.86 16.33
C PRO A 35 2.21 3.07 17.12
N ARG A 36 2.71 3.60 18.25
CA ARG A 36 3.60 2.85 19.14
C ARG A 36 2.90 1.62 19.71
N GLN A 37 1.73 1.82 20.32
CA GLN A 37 0.96 0.71 20.88
C GLN A 37 0.60 -0.33 19.82
N ARG A 38 0.21 0.14 18.63
CA ARG A 38 -0.19 -0.77 17.55
C ARG A 38 0.97 -1.56 16.97
N ALA A 39 2.16 -0.96 16.89
CA ALA A 39 3.37 -1.64 16.46
C ALA A 39 3.82 -2.71 17.47
N GLU A 40 3.72 -2.44 18.77
CA GLU A 40 4.02 -3.43 19.81
C GLU A 40 3.03 -4.61 19.75
N GLU A 41 1.73 -4.34 19.58
CA GLU A 41 0.72 -5.40 19.39
C GLU A 41 0.97 -6.23 18.13
N ALA A 42 1.34 -5.59 17.01
CA ALA A 42 1.68 -6.31 15.78
C ALA A 42 2.92 -7.19 15.98
N LEU A 43 3.95 -6.68 16.67
CA LEU A 43 5.15 -7.44 16.99
C LEU A 43 4.83 -8.66 17.87
N GLU A 44 4.03 -8.47 18.91
CA GLU A 44 3.62 -9.56 19.82
C GLU A 44 2.90 -10.68 19.08
N ARG A 45 1.97 -10.34 18.18
CA ARG A 45 1.25 -11.33 17.35
C ARG A 45 2.20 -12.08 16.41
N ALA A 46 3.12 -11.37 15.74
CA ALA A 46 4.09 -12.00 14.85
C ALA A 46 5.07 -12.92 15.62
N LEU A 47 5.47 -12.53 16.85
CA LEU A 47 6.28 -13.36 17.73
C LEU A 47 5.53 -14.60 18.22
N GLN A 48 4.26 -14.45 18.56
CA GLN A 48 3.40 -15.55 18.96
C GLN A 48 3.23 -16.58 17.83
N GLU A 49 2.97 -16.11 16.60
CA GLU A 49 2.87 -16.99 15.43
C GLU A 49 4.21 -17.71 15.16
N ALA A 50 5.34 -17.00 15.31
CA ALA A 50 6.67 -17.59 15.20
C ALA A 50 7.04 -18.54 16.34
N GLY A 51 6.27 -18.58 17.44
CA GLY A 51 6.54 -19.41 18.61
C GLY A 51 7.82 -19.00 19.36
N ILE A 52 8.23 -17.73 19.30
CA ILE A 52 9.46 -17.24 19.95
C ILE A 52 9.16 -16.05 20.86
N SER A 53 10.06 -15.80 21.82
CA SER A 53 9.99 -14.61 22.67
C SER A 53 10.76 -13.42 22.07
N ARG A 54 10.42 -12.20 22.47
CA ARG A 54 11.15 -10.98 22.06
C ARG A 54 12.66 -11.05 22.35
N LYS A 55 13.08 -11.76 23.41
CA LYS A 55 14.49 -11.95 23.77
C LYS A 55 15.28 -12.76 22.74
N ALA A 56 14.60 -13.54 21.88
CA ALA A 56 15.24 -14.30 20.81
C ALA A 56 15.52 -13.45 19.57
N LEU A 57 14.98 -12.23 19.50
CA LEU A 57 15.27 -11.30 18.42
C LEU A 57 16.69 -10.74 18.58
N PHE A 58 17.48 -10.89 17.53
CA PHE A 58 18.78 -10.23 17.41
C PHE A 58 18.63 -8.75 17.08
N ARG A 59 17.59 -8.39 16.32
CA ARG A 59 17.36 -7.01 15.88
C ARG A 59 15.89 -6.74 15.55
N VAL A 60 15.47 -5.50 15.76
CA VAL A 60 14.21 -4.93 15.29
C VAL A 60 14.51 -3.77 14.35
N VAL A 61 13.90 -3.78 13.16
CA VAL A 61 14.01 -2.73 12.16
C VAL A 61 12.63 -2.10 11.95
N ALA A 62 12.54 -0.78 12.08
CA ALA A 62 11.29 -0.04 11.85
C ALA A 62 11.32 0.78 10.55
N THR A 63 10.19 0.82 9.87
CA THR A 63 9.93 1.56 8.64
C THR A 63 8.50 2.14 8.63
N GLY A 64 8.12 2.78 7.53
CA GLY A 64 6.85 3.50 7.39
C GLY A 64 6.84 4.87 8.09
N TYR A 65 5.65 5.47 8.12
CA TYR A 65 5.35 6.78 8.72
C TYR A 65 5.71 6.82 10.21
N GLY A 66 5.34 5.76 10.94
CA GLY A 66 5.49 5.67 12.39
C GLY A 66 6.87 5.22 12.87
N ARG A 67 7.87 5.02 11.98
CA ARG A 67 9.16 4.41 12.34
C ARG A 67 9.93 5.09 13.48
N TYR A 68 9.71 6.38 13.70
CA TYR A 68 10.36 7.14 14.78
C TYR A 68 9.58 7.10 16.10
N GLN A 69 8.36 6.58 16.10
CA GLN A 69 7.50 6.53 17.28
C GLN A 69 7.73 5.28 18.14
N VAL A 70 8.49 4.31 17.61
CA VAL A 70 8.84 3.04 18.26
C VAL A 70 10.33 2.93 18.56
N GLU A 71 10.63 2.06 19.52
CA GLU A 71 11.99 1.60 19.78
C GLU A 71 12.37 0.53 18.77
N ALA A 72 13.43 0.78 18.03
CA ALA A 72 14.00 -0.14 17.05
C ALA A 72 15.50 0.11 16.97
N ASP A 73 16.26 -0.95 16.74
CA ASP A 73 17.72 -0.87 16.59
C ASP A 73 18.11 -0.11 15.32
N LEU A 74 17.29 -0.25 14.27
CA LEU A 74 17.46 0.47 13.01
C LEU A 74 16.14 1.06 12.53
N ARG A 75 16.24 2.23 11.91
CA ARG A 75 15.12 2.92 11.28
C ARG A 75 15.49 3.19 9.82
N VAL A 76 14.69 2.68 8.90
CA VAL A 76 14.99 2.69 7.47
C VAL A 76 13.78 3.25 6.72
N SER A 77 14.01 3.97 5.61
CA SER A 77 12.89 4.50 4.82
C SER A 77 12.08 3.37 4.18
N GLU A 78 10.76 3.56 4.09
CA GLU A 78 9.87 2.57 3.48
C GLU A 78 10.20 2.34 2.01
N ILE A 79 10.70 3.36 1.31
CA ILE A 79 11.17 3.26 -0.07
C ILE A 79 12.30 2.22 -0.16
N SER A 80 13.25 2.27 0.78
CA SER A 80 14.38 1.33 0.82
C SER A 80 13.92 -0.07 1.22
N CYS A 81 12.98 -0.18 2.18
CA CYS A 81 12.40 -1.44 2.62
C CYS A 81 11.57 -2.12 1.51
N GLN A 82 10.72 -1.37 0.79
CA GLN A 82 9.96 -1.84 -0.37
C GLN A 82 10.89 -2.30 -1.48
N ALA A 83 11.88 -1.49 -1.87
CA ALA A 83 12.89 -1.86 -2.87
C ALA A 83 13.62 -3.15 -2.48
N ARG A 84 14.03 -3.27 -1.20
CA ARG A 84 14.72 -4.45 -0.68
C ARG A 84 13.83 -5.69 -0.67
N GLY A 85 12.59 -5.56 -0.20
CA GLY A 85 11.63 -6.65 -0.13
C GLY A 85 11.27 -7.18 -1.51
N VAL A 86 10.89 -6.29 -2.44
CA VAL A 86 10.57 -6.66 -3.82
C VAL A 86 11.78 -7.28 -4.51
N SER A 87 12.98 -6.68 -4.40
CA SER A 87 14.18 -7.24 -5.04
C SER A 87 14.60 -8.59 -4.46
N PHE A 88 14.21 -8.90 -3.22
CA PHE A 88 14.49 -10.19 -2.59
C PHE A 88 13.60 -11.30 -3.18
N PHE A 89 12.29 -11.03 -3.35
CA PHE A 89 11.34 -12.02 -3.89
C PHE A 89 11.30 -12.07 -5.42
N PHE A 90 11.50 -10.93 -6.08
CA PHE A 90 11.36 -10.73 -7.53
C PHE A 90 12.56 -9.94 -8.08
N PRO A 91 13.75 -10.56 -8.20
CA PRO A 91 14.99 -9.89 -8.61
C PRO A 91 14.96 -9.31 -10.04
N GLU A 92 14.04 -9.75 -10.87
CA GLU A 92 13.79 -9.27 -12.23
C GLU A 92 13.05 -7.93 -12.27
N VAL A 93 12.34 -7.53 -11.21
CA VAL A 93 11.54 -6.30 -11.17
C VAL A 93 12.43 -5.07 -11.32
N ARG A 94 11.95 -4.09 -12.08
CA ARG A 94 12.64 -2.83 -12.35
C ARG A 94 11.88 -1.60 -11.85
N THR A 95 10.57 -1.73 -11.67
CA THR A 95 9.74 -0.67 -11.08
C THR A 95 8.82 -1.25 -10.01
N VAL A 96 8.79 -0.62 -8.84
CA VAL A 96 7.78 -0.90 -7.81
C VAL A 96 6.75 0.22 -7.83
N ILE A 97 5.48 -0.16 -7.83
CA ILE A 97 4.34 0.75 -7.64
C ILE A 97 3.70 0.36 -6.30
N ASP A 98 3.92 1.16 -5.27
CA ASP A 98 3.33 0.97 -3.94
C ASP A 98 2.12 1.90 -3.79
N ILE A 99 0.92 1.34 -3.64
CA ILE A 99 -0.29 2.12 -3.42
C ILE A 99 -0.79 1.86 -2.00
N GLY A 100 -0.43 2.77 -1.11
CA GLY A 100 -0.80 2.76 0.28
C GLY A 100 -2.16 3.41 0.55
N GLY A 101 -2.46 3.58 1.83
CA GLY A 101 -3.69 4.22 2.28
C GLY A 101 -3.71 5.74 2.01
N GLN A 102 -2.65 6.45 2.36
CA GLN A 102 -2.59 7.91 2.24
C GLN A 102 -1.63 8.42 1.17
N ASP A 103 -0.77 7.56 0.64
CA ASP A 103 0.17 7.90 -0.42
C ASP A 103 0.22 6.82 -1.50
N SER A 104 0.91 7.16 -2.58
CA SER A 104 1.38 6.21 -3.57
C SER A 104 2.80 6.56 -4.01
N LYS A 105 3.56 5.53 -4.38
CA LYS A 105 4.99 5.63 -4.71
C LYS A 105 5.29 4.85 -5.97
N VAL A 106 6.18 5.39 -6.79
CA VAL A 106 6.82 4.66 -7.88
C VAL A 106 8.32 4.69 -7.63
N ILE A 107 8.95 3.52 -7.63
CA ILE A 107 10.36 3.33 -7.26
C ILE A 107 11.07 2.60 -8.39
N LEU A 108 12.10 3.22 -8.97
CA LEU A 108 12.98 2.56 -9.92
C LEU A 108 14.07 1.78 -9.19
N LEU A 109 14.30 0.55 -9.65
CA LEU A 109 15.27 -0.35 -9.07
C LEU A 109 16.48 -0.55 -9.99
N SER A 110 17.66 -0.61 -9.38
CA SER A 110 18.92 -0.91 -10.06
C SER A 110 18.90 -2.36 -10.55
N PRO A 111 19.06 -2.62 -11.87
CA PRO A 111 19.11 -3.98 -12.40
C PRO A 111 20.25 -4.82 -11.81
N LYS A 112 21.32 -4.16 -11.33
CA LYS A 112 22.51 -4.82 -10.79
C LYS A 112 22.42 -5.11 -9.30
N THR A 113 21.72 -4.27 -8.53
CA THR A 113 21.79 -4.29 -7.07
C THR A 113 20.44 -4.38 -6.36
N GLY A 114 19.33 -4.17 -7.06
CA GLY A 114 17.99 -4.05 -6.46
C GLY A 114 17.81 -2.83 -5.56
N LYS A 115 18.80 -1.92 -5.52
CA LYS A 115 18.70 -0.66 -4.76
C LYS A 115 17.90 0.38 -5.53
N VAL A 116 17.35 1.36 -4.81
CA VAL A 116 16.64 2.50 -5.38
C VAL A 116 17.57 3.30 -6.29
N LEU A 117 17.14 3.54 -7.54
CA LEU A 117 17.79 4.48 -8.46
C LEU A 117 17.16 5.86 -8.36
N ASP A 118 15.83 5.89 -8.39
CA ASP A 118 15.02 7.10 -8.30
C ASP A 118 13.63 6.74 -7.79
N PHE A 119 12.88 7.71 -7.31
CA PHE A 119 11.50 7.51 -6.89
C PHE A 119 10.66 8.79 -7.01
N ILE A 120 9.35 8.62 -7.20
CA ILE A 120 8.36 9.68 -7.06
C ILE A 120 7.28 9.23 -6.10
N MET A 121 6.77 10.17 -5.29
CA MET A 121 5.73 9.91 -4.31
C MET A 121 4.65 10.99 -4.40
N ASN A 122 3.41 10.58 -4.13
CA ASN A 122 2.27 11.45 -3.94
C ASN A 122 1.73 11.24 -2.52
N ASP A 123 2.06 12.17 -1.63
CA ASP A 123 1.73 12.16 -0.19
C ASP A 123 0.80 13.29 0.23
N LYS A 124 0.53 14.25 -0.67
CA LYS A 124 -0.29 15.44 -0.37
C LYS A 124 -1.74 15.33 -0.84
N CYS A 125 -2.07 14.31 -1.64
CA CYS A 125 -3.37 14.21 -2.29
C CYS A 125 -3.91 12.78 -2.18
N ALA A 126 -5.17 12.65 -1.76
CA ALA A 126 -5.86 11.36 -1.73
C ALA A 126 -6.01 10.73 -3.13
N ALA A 127 -5.99 11.54 -4.19
CA ALA A 127 -6.09 11.03 -5.55
C ALA A 127 -4.95 10.04 -5.85
N GLY A 128 -5.30 8.83 -6.28
CA GLY A 128 -4.32 7.77 -6.54
C GLY A 128 -3.85 7.01 -5.31
N THR A 129 -4.62 7.00 -4.22
CA THR A 129 -4.32 6.27 -2.97
C THR A 129 -5.55 5.51 -2.48
N GLY A 130 -5.37 4.65 -1.47
CA GLY A 130 -6.47 3.93 -0.82
C GLY A 130 -7.52 4.85 -0.20
N ARG A 131 -7.14 6.06 0.23
CA ARG A 131 -8.07 7.05 0.81
C ARG A 131 -9.11 7.51 -0.20
N PHE A 132 -8.75 7.60 -1.49
CA PHE A 132 -9.73 7.88 -2.53
C PHE A 132 -10.75 6.74 -2.65
N LEU A 133 -10.27 5.48 -2.65
CA LEU A 133 -11.15 4.32 -2.69
C LEU A 133 -12.08 4.25 -1.47
N GLU A 134 -11.57 4.54 -0.27
CA GLU A 134 -12.37 4.62 0.97
C GLU A 134 -13.52 5.61 0.86
N LEU A 135 -13.24 6.83 0.37
CA LEU A 135 -14.27 7.86 0.22
C LEU A 135 -15.32 7.45 -0.80
N MET A 136 -14.89 6.98 -1.97
CA MET A 136 -15.82 6.55 -3.01
C MET A 136 -16.62 5.29 -2.62
N ALA A 137 -16.06 4.43 -1.76
CA ALA A 137 -16.75 3.24 -1.27
C ALA A 137 -17.92 3.60 -0.37
N GLN A 138 -17.77 4.66 0.44
CA GLN A 138 -18.85 5.19 1.26
C GLN A 138 -20.00 5.73 0.39
N VAL A 139 -19.67 6.49 -0.66
CA VAL A 139 -20.64 7.01 -1.63
C VAL A 139 -21.36 5.88 -2.36
N LEU A 140 -20.62 4.84 -2.74
CA LEU A 140 -21.17 3.66 -3.38
C LEU A 140 -21.79 2.70 -2.39
N GLU A 141 -21.72 2.90 -1.07
CA GLU A 141 -22.19 2.01 0.01
C GLU A 141 -21.61 0.58 -0.01
N ILE A 142 -20.37 0.39 -0.48
CA ILE A 142 -19.68 -0.92 -0.54
C ILE A 142 -18.52 -1.02 0.46
N GLY A 143 -18.12 -2.25 0.78
CA GLY A 143 -16.82 -2.55 1.38
C GLY A 143 -15.66 -2.36 0.39
N LEU A 144 -14.45 -2.12 0.93
CA LEU A 144 -13.24 -1.98 0.10
C LEU A 144 -12.89 -3.29 -0.64
N ASP A 145 -13.15 -4.43 -0.02
CA ASP A 145 -12.96 -5.78 -0.54
C ASP A 145 -13.96 -6.14 -1.65
N GLU A 146 -15.03 -5.36 -1.80
CA GLU A 146 -16.03 -5.55 -2.85
C GLU A 146 -15.65 -4.88 -4.18
N TYR A 147 -14.68 -3.95 -4.20
CA TYR A 147 -14.33 -3.17 -5.39
C TYR A 147 -13.96 -4.04 -6.59
N GLY A 148 -12.94 -4.89 -6.46
CA GLY A 148 -12.41 -5.68 -7.57
C GLY A 148 -13.47 -6.59 -8.18
N PRO A 149 -14.15 -7.43 -7.36
CA PRO A 149 -15.24 -8.28 -7.82
C PRO A 149 -16.41 -7.51 -8.46
N LEU A 150 -16.75 -6.32 -7.95
CA LEU A 150 -17.83 -5.50 -8.47
C LEU A 150 -17.43 -4.81 -9.79
N ALA A 151 -16.27 -4.16 -9.83
CA ALA A 151 -15.73 -3.47 -11.00
C ALA A 151 -15.50 -4.44 -12.18
N ALA A 152 -15.16 -5.70 -11.91
CA ALA A 152 -15.02 -6.74 -12.94
C ALA A 152 -16.33 -7.06 -13.68
N ARG A 153 -17.49 -6.69 -13.11
CA ARG A 153 -18.82 -6.91 -13.71
C ARG A 153 -19.29 -5.74 -14.58
N ARG A 154 -18.43 -4.72 -14.80
CA ARG A 154 -18.77 -3.56 -15.61
C ARG A 154 -19.30 -3.96 -16.99
N LYS A 155 -20.29 -3.23 -17.47
CA LYS A 155 -20.92 -3.36 -18.79
C LYS A 155 -20.65 -2.13 -19.65
N GLU A 156 -20.64 -0.94 -19.03
CA GLU A 156 -20.38 0.32 -19.72
C GLU A 156 -19.10 0.98 -19.22
N ALA A 157 -18.45 1.72 -20.10
CA ALA A 157 -17.32 2.57 -19.72
C ALA A 157 -17.85 3.88 -19.14
N VAL A 158 -17.68 4.07 -17.83
CA VAL A 158 -17.90 5.35 -17.16
C VAL A 158 -16.55 5.96 -16.82
N THR A 159 -16.39 7.26 -17.06
CA THR A 159 -15.17 7.99 -16.72
C THR A 159 -15.50 9.06 -15.69
N LEU A 160 -14.71 9.12 -14.62
CA LEU A 160 -14.69 10.28 -13.73
C LEU A 160 -13.76 11.32 -14.33
N SER A 161 -14.29 12.50 -14.62
CA SER A 161 -13.54 13.65 -15.12
C SER A 161 -12.69 14.31 -14.03
N SER A 162 -13.14 14.23 -12.79
CA SER A 162 -12.49 14.87 -11.64
C SER A 162 -11.39 14.01 -11.04
N THR A 163 -10.21 14.61 -10.87
CA THR A 163 -9.09 13.96 -10.15
C THR A 163 -9.07 14.28 -8.66
N CYS A 164 -9.67 15.40 -8.24
CA CYS A 164 -9.81 15.77 -6.83
C CYS A 164 -10.86 14.89 -6.15
N ALA A 165 -10.55 14.26 -5.01
CA ALA A 165 -11.48 13.39 -4.29
C ALA A 165 -12.83 14.07 -3.99
N VAL A 166 -12.82 15.35 -3.60
CA VAL A 166 -14.04 16.11 -3.27
C VAL A 166 -14.95 16.30 -4.49
N PHE A 167 -14.36 16.61 -5.65
CA PHE A 167 -15.14 16.78 -6.88
C PHE A 167 -15.55 15.44 -7.49
N ALA A 168 -14.68 14.42 -7.37
CA ALA A 168 -15.00 13.06 -7.81
C ALA A 168 -16.17 12.48 -7.01
N GLU A 169 -16.25 12.74 -5.70
CA GLU A 169 -17.40 12.37 -4.86
C GLU A 169 -18.70 13.01 -5.38
N SER A 170 -18.66 14.31 -5.65
CA SER A 170 -19.84 15.03 -6.17
C SER A 170 -20.27 14.52 -7.55
N GLU A 171 -19.30 14.26 -8.43
CA GLU A 171 -19.52 13.67 -9.75
C GLU A 171 -20.12 12.26 -9.65
N LEU A 172 -19.60 11.43 -8.75
CA LEU A 172 -20.06 10.08 -8.50
C LEU A 172 -21.51 10.06 -8.00
N VAL A 173 -21.87 10.92 -7.05
CA VAL A 173 -23.26 11.11 -6.59
C VAL A 173 -24.17 11.50 -7.76
N GLY A 174 -23.72 12.40 -8.64
CA GLY A 174 -24.46 12.79 -9.84
C GLY A 174 -24.71 11.62 -10.80
N LEU A 175 -23.71 10.76 -11.02
CA LEU A 175 -23.85 9.58 -11.87
C LEU A 175 -24.77 8.51 -11.26
N ILE A 176 -24.75 8.36 -9.93
CA ILE A 176 -25.72 7.51 -9.21
C ILE A 176 -27.14 8.03 -9.43
N ALA A 177 -27.37 9.35 -9.29
CA ALA A 177 -28.68 9.96 -9.52
C ALA A 177 -29.18 9.80 -10.97
N GLN A 178 -28.28 9.66 -11.93
CA GLN A 178 -28.59 9.34 -13.33
C GLN A 178 -28.89 7.85 -13.57
N GLY A 179 -28.80 7.01 -12.53
CA GLY A 179 -29.09 5.58 -12.60
C GLY A 179 -27.97 4.75 -13.21
N LYS A 180 -26.72 5.22 -13.18
CA LYS A 180 -25.57 4.43 -13.64
C LYS A 180 -25.35 3.20 -12.76
N ASP A 181 -24.99 2.08 -13.39
CA ASP A 181 -24.79 0.81 -12.71
C ASP A 181 -23.59 0.90 -11.76
N ARG A 182 -23.76 0.39 -10.55
CA ARG A 182 -22.76 0.44 -9.48
C ARG A 182 -21.44 -0.24 -9.87
N ALA A 183 -21.48 -1.29 -10.71
CA ALA A 183 -20.30 -1.96 -11.23
C ALA A 183 -19.49 -1.06 -12.18
N ASP A 184 -20.17 -0.31 -13.05
CA ASP A 184 -19.53 0.64 -13.95
C ASP A 184 -18.89 1.79 -13.18
N LEU A 185 -19.57 2.27 -12.14
CA LEU A 185 -19.07 3.31 -11.24
C LEU A 185 -17.86 2.85 -10.42
N ALA A 186 -17.90 1.63 -9.86
CA ALA A 186 -16.76 1.04 -9.17
C ALA A 186 -15.54 0.92 -10.10
N SER A 187 -15.75 0.49 -11.36
CA SER A 187 -14.68 0.46 -12.36
C SER A 187 -14.14 1.85 -12.68
N ALA A 188 -14.99 2.87 -12.76
CA ALA A 188 -14.56 4.26 -13.03
C ALA A 188 -13.67 4.80 -11.90
N VAL A 189 -14.02 4.49 -10.65
CA VAL A 189 -13.24 4.84 -9.45
C VAL A 189 -11.86 4.16 -9.47
N CYS A 190 -11.80 2.85 -9.72
CA CYS A 190 -10.53 2.12 -9.84
C CYS A 190 -9.67 2.68 -10.99
N GLN A 191 -10.28 3.01 -12.12
CA GLN A 191 -9.58 3.59 -13.26
C GLN A 191 -9.01 4.98 -12.94
N ALA A 192 -9.73 5.81 -12.18
CA ALA A 192 -9.22 7.12 -11.76
C ALA A 192 -7.95 7.00 -10.88
N VAL A 193 -7.93 6.04 -9.96
CA VAL A 193 -6.73 5.72 -9.14
C VAL A 193 -5.59 5.23 -10.02
N ALA A 194 -5.85 4.24 -10.88
CA ALA A 194 -4.83 3.67 -11.76
C ALA A 194 -4.22 4.71 -12.69
N GLN A 195 -5.04 5.56 -13.35
CA GLN A 195 -4.55 6.61 -14.24
C GLN A 195 -3.65 7.62 -13.51
N ARG A 196 -3.96 7.96 -12.25
CA ARG A 196 -3.11 8.85 -11.46
C ARG A 196 -1.73 8.24 -11.21
N VAL A 197 -1.69 6.96 -10.86
CA VAL A 197 -0.44 6.22 -10.59
C VAL A 197 0.36 5.99 -11.88
N VAL A 198 -0.29 5.65 -12.99
CA VAL A 198 0.35 5.52 -14.31
C VAL A 198 1.03 6.83 -14.72
N ARG A 199 0.37 7.99 -14.56
CA ARG A 199 0.99 9.29 -14.83
C ARG A 199 2.24 9.56 -13.98
N MET A 200 2.27 9.07 -12.73
CA MET A 200 3.48 9.17 -11.91
C MET A 200 4.59 8.27 -12.46
N ALA A 201 4.25 7.04 -12.85
CA ALA A 201 5.20 6.09 -13.41
C ALA A 201 5.79 6.56 -14.74
N GLU A 202 4.96 7.13 -15.62
CA GLU A 202 5.40 7.71 -16.91
C GLU A 202 6.39 8.86 -16.70
N ARG A 203 6.11 9.75 -15.75
CA ARG A 203 7.00 10.88 -15.42
C ARG A 203 8.38 10.43 -14.92
N LEU A 204 8.43 9.30 -14.22
CA LEU A 204 9.68 8.72 -13.72
C LEU A 204 10.40 7.91 -14.81
N GLY A 205 9.71 7.53 -15.89
CA GLY A 205 10.25 6.65 -16.93
C GLY A 205 10.31 5.19 -16.45
N PHE A 206 9.18 4.64 -16.02
CA PHE A 206 9.11 3.27 -15.52
C PHE A 206 9.68 2.23 -16.50
N VAL A 207 10.29 1.20 -15.94
CA VAL A 207 10.88 0.07 -16.66
C VAL A 207 10.19 -1.22 -16.22
N PRO A 208 9.65 -2.03 -17.14
CA PRO A 208 9.16 -3.37 -16.83
C PRO A 208 10.32 -4.36 -16.53
N PRO A 209 10.06 -5.47 -15.82
CA PRO A 209 8.81 -5.84 -15.15
C PRO A 209 8.47 -4.92 -13.97
N LEU A 210 7.16 -4.75 -13.73
CA LEU A 210 6.65 -3.98 -12.60
C LEU A 210 6.15 -4.92 -11.49
N ALA A 211 6.29 -4.49 -10.24
CA ALA A 211 5.57 -5.06 -9.10
C ALA A 211 4.62 -4.01 -8.53
N VAL A 212 3.40 -4.42 -8.19
CA VAL A 212 2.44 -3.57 -7.47
C VAL A 212 2.36 -4.07 -6.03
N THR A 213 2.58 -3.18 -5.06
CA THR A 213 2.55 -3.46 -3.62
C THR A 213 1.64 -2.48 -2.89
N GLY A 214 1.53 -2.64 -1.57
CA GLY A 214 0.64 -1.84 -0.73
C GLY A 214 -0.74 -2.48 -0.57
N GLY A 215 -1.56 -1.92 0.33
CA GLY A 215 -2.88 -2.47 0.64
C GLY A 215 -3.85 -2.46 -0.54
N VAL A 216 -3.75 -1.45 -1.41
CA VAL A 216 -4.62 -1.32 -2.59
C VAL A 216 -4.32 -2.39 -3.65
N ALA A 217 -3.13 -3.01 -3.62
CA ALA A 217 -2.80 -4.10 -4.54
C ALA A 217 -3.62 -5.39 -4.30
N GLN A 218 -4.41 -5.46 -3.22
CA GLN A 218 -5.33 -6.57 -2.94
C GLN A 218 -6.68 -6.44 -3.63
N ASN A 219 -6.94 -5.29 -4.27
CA ASN A 219 -8.16 -5.01 -5.04
C ASN A 219 -8.10 -5.66 -6.43
#